data_AF-A0A6M8W3K2-F1
#
_entry.id   AF-A0A6M8W3K2-F1
#
_cell.length_a   1.000
_cell.length_b   1.000
_cell.length_c   1.000
_cell.angle_alpha   90.00
_cell.angle_beta   90.00
_cell.angle_gamma   90.00
#
_symmetry.space_group_name_H-M   'P 1'
#
loop_
_entity.id
_entity.type
_entity.pdbx_description
1 polymer ?
#
loop_
_entity_poly.entity_id
_entity_poly.type
_entity_poly.pdbx_seq_one_letter_code
_entity_poly.pdbx_strand_id
1 'polypeptide(L)'
;MNLTLNNAANVDAYYKDKAEEVEIEIVAYGPGLHMLRADTSPVKDRVQSFSQNFSNISFMACGNTMKGMGRKENQEIALLSPAKVVPAGVVHLMERQQEGWAYIRP
;
A
#
# COMPACT_ATOMS: atom_id res chain seq x y z
N MET A 1 -6.36 -4.23 -7.22
CA MET A 1 -4.88 -4.03 -7.16
C MET A 1 -4.39 -3.14 -8.28
N ASN A 2 -4.55 -3.50 -9.56
CA ASN A 2 -4.15 -2.62 -10.67
C ASN A 2 -4.88 -1.26 -10.66
N LEU A 3 -6.18 -1.25 -10.35
CA LEU A 3 -6.96 -0.02 -10.19
C LEU A 3 -6.38 0.91 -9.12
N THR A 4 -5.96 0.36 -7.97
CA THR A 4 -5.33 1.13 -6.89
C THR A 4 -4.06 1.84 -7.35
N LEU A 5 -3.17 1.12 -8.05
CA LEU A 5 -1.93 1.69 -8.60
C LEU A 5 -2.22 2.75 -9.67
N ASN A 6 -3.19 2.50 -10.56
CA ASN A 6 -3.59 3.47 -11.57
C ASN A 6 -4.14 4.75 -10.94
N ASN A 7 -4.98 4.63 -9.91
CA ASN A 7 -5.53 5.78 -9.21
C ASN A 7 -4.41 6.58 -8.52
N ALA A 8 -3.44 5.92 -7.88
CA ALA A 8 -2.32 6.60 -7.25
C ALA A 8 -1.46 7.37 -8.27
N ALA A 9 -1.14 6.76 -9.42
CA ALA A 9 -0.41 7.45 -10.49
C ALA A 9 -1.20 8.62 -11.08
N ASN A 10 -2.52 8.50 -11.23
CA ASN A 10 -3.36 9.58 -11.72
C ASN A 10 -3.43 10.75 -10.72
N VAL A 11 -3.49 10.47 -9.42
CA VAL A 11 -3.46 11.50 -8.37
C VAL A 11 -2.11 12.23 -8.38
N ASP A 12 -1.00 11.48 -8.42
CA ASP A 12 0.35 12.05 -8.51
C ASP A 12 0.48 12.99 -9.72
N ALA A 13 0.12 12.51 -10.92
CA ALA A 13 0.18 13.30 -12.14
C ALA A 13 -0.64 14.59 -12.05
N TYR A 14 -1.85 14.52 -11.49
CA TYR A 14 -2.74 15.68 -11.35
C TYR A 14 -2.14 16.79 -10.48
N TYR A 15 -1.59 16.43 -9.31
CA TYR A 15 -0.99 17.42 -8.40
C TYR A 15 0.35 17.93 -8.92
N LYS A 16 1.13 17.07 -9.57
CA LYS A 16 2.38 17.44 -10.22
C LYS A 16 2.18 18.48 -11.34
N ASP A 17 1.14 18.34 -12.16
CA ASP A 17 0.79 19.31 -13.20
C ASP A 17 0.44 20.69 -12.65
N LYS A 18 0.05 20.75 -11.37
CA LYS A 18 -0.24 22.00 -10.64
C LYS A 18 0.95 22.53 -9.85
N ALA A 19 2.10 21.85 -9.88
CA ALA A 19 3.23 22.11 -8.99
C ALA A 19 2.84 22.09 -7.49
N GLU A 20 1.89 21.23 -7.13
CA GLU A 20 1.46 20.97 -5.76
C GLU A 20 2.02 19.63 -5.28
N GLU A 21 2.42 19.56 -4.01
CA GLU A 21 2.89 18.31 -3.41
C GLU A 21 1.70 17.45 -2.93
N VAL A 22 1.81 16.14 -3.14
CA VAL A 22 0.85 15.16 -2.61
C VAL A 22 1.61 13.95 -2.08
N GLU A 23 1.25 13.50 -0.89
CA GLU A 23 1.72 12.26 -0.29
C GLU A 23 0.63 11.19 -0.41
N ILE A 24 1.02 9.96 -0.79
CA ILE A 24 0.09 8.87 -1.05
C ILE A 24 0.55 7.62 -0.30
N GLU A 25 -0.33 7.09 0.55
CA GLU A 25 -0.11 5.82 1.24
C GLU A 25 -1.12 4.76 0.79
N ILE A 26 -0.61 3.68 0.22
CA ILE A 26 -1.41 2.51 -0.18
C ILE A 26 -1.38 1.49 0.95
N VAL A 27 -2.47 1.41 1.71
CA VAL A 27 -2.60 0.49 2.84
C VAL A 27 -3.28 -0.81 2.44
N ALA A 28 -2.56 -1.93 2.49
CA ALA A 28 -3.04 -3.26 2.16
C ALA A 28 -3.30 -4.11 3.41
N TYR A 29 -4.54 -4.58 3.56
CA TYR A 29 -5.00 -5.44 4.65
C TYR A 29 -6.04 -6.45 4.16
N GLY A 30 -6.35 -7.44 5.00
CA GLY A 30 -7.23 -8.54 4.61
C GLY A 30 -6.74 -9.25 3.33
N PRO A 31 -7.64 -9.66 2.42
CA PRO A 31 -7.25 -10.22 1.13
C PRO A 31 -6.35 -9.30 0.28
N GLY A 32 -6.42 -7.99 0.50
CA GLY A 32 -5.59 -7.01 -0.19
C GLY A 32 -4.10 -7.16 0.10
N LEU A 33 -3.71 -7.80 1.22
CA LEU A 33 -2.30 -8.01 1.57
C LEU A 33 -1.53 -8.79 0.51
N HIS A 34 -2.20 -9.65 -0.28
CA HIS A 34 -1.57 -10.32 -1.42
C HIS A 34 -0.90 -9.34 -2.39
N MET A 35 -1.37 -8.09 -2.50
CA MET A 35 -0.71 -7.04 -3.28
C MET A 35 0.77 -6.85 -2.91
N LEU A 36 1.11 -6.99 -1.63
CA LEU A 36 2.44 -6.70 -1.09
C LEU A 36 3.23 -7.95 -0.68
N ARG A 37 2.65 -9.15 -0.82
CA ARG A 37 3.34 -10.41 -0.52
C ARG A 37 4.36 -10.76 -1.61
N ALA A 38 5.52 -11.27 -1.21
CA ALA A 38 6.59 -11.64 -2.14
C ALA A 38 6.27 -12.88 -2.99
N ASP A 39 5.43 -13.78 -2.46
CA ASP A 39 5.10 -15.08 -3.01
C ASP A 39 3.87 -15.07 -3.94
N THR A 40 2.92 -14.17 -3.70
CA THR A 40 1.57 -14.25 -4.30
C THR A 40 1.12 -12.94 -4.94
N SER A 41 1.94 -11.89 -4.95
CA SER A 41 1.52 -10.61 -5.51
C SER A 41 1.28 -10.69 -7.02
N PRO A 42 0.05 -10.40 -7.49
CA PRO A 42 -0.26 -10.36 -8.92
C PRO A 42 0.22 -9.05 -9.57
N VAL A 43 0.82 -8.14 -8.80
CA VAL A 43 1.27 -6.82 -9.25
C VAL A 43 2.69 -6.51 -8.77
N LYS A 44 3.49 -7.54 -8.46
CA LYS A 44 4.85 -7.44 -7.92
C LYS A 44 5.74 -6.46 -8.69
N ASP A 45 5.85 -6.65 -10.00
CA ASP A 45 6.69 -5.82 -10.86
C ASP A 45 6.23 -4.36 -10.87
N ARG A 46 4.91 -4.14 -10.79
CA ARG A 46 4.36 -2.78 -10.71
C ARG A 46 4.65 -2.12 -9.36
N VAL A 47 4.58 -2.84 -8.25
CA VAL A 47 4.94 -2.29 -6.93
C VAL A 47 6.42 -1.90 -6.90
N GLN A 48 7.30 -2.73 -7.46
CA GLN A 48 8.72 -2.42 -7.59
C GLN A 48 8.95 -1.19 -8.48
N SER A 49 8.33 -1.15 -9.66
CA SER A 49 8.39 0.01 -10.55
C SER A 49 7.88 1.28 -9.85
N PHE A 50 6.78 1.21 -9.10
CA PHE A 50 6.26 2.37 -8.37
C PHE A 50 7.27 2.88 -7.34
N SER A 51 7.89 1.99 -6.57
CA SER A 51 8.87 2.38 -5.56
C SER A 51 10.13 3.05 -6.12
N GLN A 52 10.44 2.81 -7.40
CA GLN A 52 11.59 3.40 -8.08
C GLN A 52 11.26 4.74 -8.73
N ASN A 53 10.01 4.93 -9.16
CA ASN A 53 9.61 6.07 -9.98
C ASN A 53 8.81 7.13 -9.21
N PHE A 54 8.25 6.80 -8.05
CA PHE A 54 7.43 7.69 -7.24
C PHE A 54 8.00 7.78 -5.82
N SER A 55 8.56 8.93 -5.47
CA SER A 55 9.12 9.18 -4.13
C SER A 55 8.05 9.44 -3.07
N ASN A 56 6.85 9.85 -3.48
CA ASN A 56 5.71 10.23 -2.66
C ASN A 56 4.65 9.13 -2.50
N ILE A 57 4.86 7.95 -3.11
CA ILE A 57 3.96 6.80 -2.96
C ILE A 57 4.63 5.76 -2.07
N SER A 58 3.96 5.39 -0.98
CA SER A 58 4.43 4.36 -0.06
C SER A 58 3.41 3.25 0.15
N PHE A 59 3.91 2.05 0.46
CA PHE A 59 3.10 0.83 0.61
C PHE A 59 3.10 0.35 2.05
N MET A 60 1.93 0.31 2.68
CA MET A 60 1.75 -0.11 4.08
C MET A 60 1.06 -1.47 4.15
N ALA A 61 1.74 -2.45 4.74
CA ALA A 61 1.22 -3.79 4.99
C ALA A 61 0.67 -3.91 6.42
N CYS A 62 -0.56 -4.40 6.56
CA CYS A 62 -1.18 -4.59 7.87
C CYS A 62 -0.57 -5.79 8.62
N GLY A 63 0.11 -5.51 9.73
CA GLY A 63 0.74 -6.50 10.59
C GLY A 63 -0.23 -7.52 11.19
N ASN A 64 -1.44 -7.09 11.59
CA ASN A 64 -2.49 -8.01 12.04
C ASN A 64 -2.88 -9.02 10.95
N THR A 65 -3.03 -8.55 9.70
CA THR A 65 -3.34 -9.43 8.57
C THR A 65 -2.18 -10.38 8.28
N MET A 66 -0.94 -9.90 8.31
CA MET A 66 0.27 -10.74 8.12
C MET A 66 0.31 -11.88 9.15
N LYS A 67 0.14 -11.55 10.44
CA LYS A 67 0.11 -12.55 11.52
C LYS A 67 -1.02 -13.56 11.35
N GLY A 68 -2.21 -13.09 10.95
CA GLY A 68 -3.37 -13.94 10.72
C GLY A 68 -3.17 -14.93 9.55
N MET A 69 -2.68 -14.44 8.41
CA MET A 69 -2.37 -15.28 7.25
C MET A 69 -1.25 -16.27 7.57
N GLY A 70 -0.18 -15.81 8.22
CA GLY A 70 0.95 -16.68 8.54
C GLY A 70 0.58 -17.84 9.47
N ARG A 71 -0.27 -17.60 10.47
CA ARG A 71 -0.83 -18.67 11.32
C ARG A 71 -1.68 -19.66 10.53
N LYS A 72 -2.53 -19.16 9.62
CA LYS A 72 -3.43 -20.00 8.83
C LYS A 72 -2.67 -20.89 7.83
N GLU A 73 -1.61 -20.35 7.26
CA GLU A 73 -0.80 -21.01 6.24
C GLU A 73 0.41 -21.77 6.82
N ASN A 74 0.61 -21.69 8.13
CA ASN A 74 1.76 -22.25 8.86
C ASN A 74 3.11 -21.83 8.26
N GLN A 75 3.22 -20.56 7.87
CA GLN A 75 4.41 -19.98 7.27
C GLN A 75 4.55 -18.50 7.62
N GLU A 76 5.77 -17.96 7.58
CA GLU A 76 5.99 -16.53 7.72
C GLU A 76 5.66 -15.81 6.40
N ILE A 77 4.99 -14.66 6.49
CA ILE A 77 4.59 -13.89 5.32
C ILE A 77 5.71 -12.92 4.94
N ALA A 78 6.47 -13.26 3.89
CA ALA A 78 7.47 -12.38 3.31
C ALA A 78 6.80 -11.30 2.45
N LEU A 79 7.25 -10.04 2.60
CA LEU A 79 6.76 -8.90 1.82
C LEU A 79 7.75 -8.51 0.72
N LEU A 80 7.24 -7.80 -0.28
CA LEU A 80 8.08 -7.08 -1.24
C LEU A 80 8.91 -6.01 -0.53
N SER A 81 10.15 -5.81 -0.99
CA SER A 81 11.08 -4.85 -0.35
C SER A 81 10.55 -3.42 -0.20
N PRO A 82 9.69 -2.87 -1.07
CA PRO A 82 9.15 -1.53 -0.88
C PRO A 82 8.07 -1.41 0.21
N ALA A 83 7.52 -2.54 0.69
CA ALA A 83 6.43 -2.53 1.65
C ALA A 83 6.96 -2.34 3.08
N LYS A 84 6.34 -1.43 3.83
CA LYS A 84 6.57 -1.22 5.26
C LYS A 84 5.43 -1.83 6.05
N VAL A 85 5.72 -2.35 7.25
CA VAL A 85 4.69 -2.93 8.12
C VAL A 85 4.14 -1.87 9.06
N VAL A 86 2.82 -1.74 9.11
CA VAL A 86 2.11 -0.97 10.14
C VAL A 86 1.41 -1.94 11.10
N PRO A 87 1.28 -1.64 12.41
CA PRO A 87 0.69 -2.58 13.36
C PRO A 87 -0.73 -3.04 12.97
N ALA A 88 -1.58 -2.09 12.56
CA ALA A 88 -2.95 -2.35 12.11
C ALA A 88 -3.35 -1.39 10.99
N GLY A 89 -3.63 -1.93 9.80
CA GLY A 89 -3.91 -1.12 8.61
C GLY A 89 -5.15 -0.22 8.73
N VAL A 90 -6.21 -0.71 9.38
CA VAL A 90 -7.44 0.11 9.59
C VAL A 90 -7.18 1.24 10.58
N VAL A 91 -6.39 1.01 11.63
CA VAL A 91 -6.02 2.06 12.61
C VAL A 91 -5.14 3.11 11.94
N HIS A 92 -4.15 2.68 11.16
CA HIS A 92 -3.30 3.58 10.36
C HIS A 92 -4.14 4.50 9.44
N LEU A 93 -5.14 3.94 8.76
CA LEU A 93 -6.07 4.74 7.95
C LEU A 93 -6.91 5.73 8.78
N MET A 94 -7.30 5.37 10.01
CA MET A 94 -8.02 6.28 10.90
C MET A 94 -7.12 7.43 11.37
N GLU A 95 -5.88 7.13 11.76
CA GLU A 95 -4.88 8.12 12.18
C GLU A 95 -4.58 9.11 11.04
N ARG A 96 -4.31 8.62 9.83
CA ARG A 96 -4.12 9.49 8.66
C ARG A 96 -5.31 10.40 8.38
N GLN A 97 -6.53 9.88 8.47
CA GLN A 97 -7.72 10.72 8.30
C GLN A 97 -7.84 11.79 9.39
N GLN A 98 -7.46 11.50 10.63
CA GLN A 98 -7.41 12.50 11.71
C GLN A 98 -6.33 13.56 11.47
N GLU A 99 -5.23 13.19 10.82
CA GLU A 99 -4.18 14.11 10.35
C GLU A 99 -4.61 14.94 9.12
N GLY A 100 -5.83 14.76 8.62
CA GLY A 100 -6.39 15.52 7.49
C GLY A 100 -6.23 14.84 6.13
N TRP A 101 -5.80 13.58 6.08
CA TRP A 101 -5.66 12.86 4.81
C TRP A 101 -7.03 12.48 4.24
N ALA A 102 -7.14 12.55 2.91
CA ALA A 102 -8.29 12.02 2.19
C ALA A 102 -8.22 10.49 2.09
N TYR A 103 -9.35 9.82 2.30
CA TYR A 103 -9.46 8.37 2.16
C TYR A 103 -10.12 7.97 0.83
N ILE A 104 -9.47 7.08 0.08
CA ILE A 104 -9.97 6.53 -1.18
C ILE A 104 -9.93 5.00 -1.10
N ARG A 105 -11.06 4.34 -1.45
CA ARG A 105 -11.19 2.88 -1.49
C ARG A 105 -11.60 2.38 -2.87
N PRO A 106 -10.62 2.00 -3.72
CA PRO A 106 -10.87 1.41 -5.04
C PRO A 106 -11.36 -0.04 -5.00
#